data_AF-A0A0D6M7A8-F1
#
_entry.id   AF-A0A0D6M7A8-F1
#
_cell.length_a   1.000
_cell.length_b   1.000
_cell.length_c   1.000
_cell.angle_alpha   90.00
_cell.angle_beta   90.00
_cell.angle_gamma   90.00
#
_symmetry.space_group_name_H-M   'P 1'
#
loop_
_entity.id
_entity.type
_entity.pdbx_description
1 polymer ?
#
loop_
_entity_poly.entity_id
_entity_poly.type
_entity_poly.pdbx_seq_one_letter_code
_entity_poly.pdbx_strand_id
1 'polypeptide(L)'
;MDGASTITDSLVREHLLFRGLYNTLKAFDQDTKSGKDLKLQVDKFVADSLSAVDNLDIDTLKSLWDLWKSKVFNSLSGANFAMMNPFEDELMDDFAVIAQ
;
A
#
# COMPACT_ATOMS: atom_id res chain seq x y z
N MET A 1 -10.57 -20.62 -9.38
CA MET A 1 -10.36 -20.41 -7.93
C MET A 1 -10.55 -18.94 -7.70
N ASP A 2 -11.77 -18.57 -7.32
CA ASP A 2 -12.21 -17.20 -7.12
C ASP A 2 -11.40 -16.55 -5.99
N GLY A 3 -10.76 -15.42 -6.30
CA GLY A 3 -10.31 -14.51 -5.24
C GLY A 3 -11.57 -14.06 -4.51
N ALA A 4 -11.72 -14.51 -3.26
CA ALA A 4 -12.94 -14.27 -2.50
C ALA A 4 -13.24 -12.76 -2.44
N SER A 5 -14.31 -12.35 -3.13
CA SER A 5 -14.86 -11.00 -3.07
C SER A 5 -15.22 -10.70 -1.62
N THR A 6 -14.69 -9.63 -1.06
CA THR A 6 -14.99 -9.23 0.31
C THR A 6 -16.45 -8.76 0.41
N ILE A 7 -16.97 -8.68 1.65
CA ILE A 7 -18.30 -8.10 1.90
C ILE A 7 -18.35 -6.65 1.38
N THR A 8 -17.24 -5.92 1.52
CA THR A 8 -17.08 -4.56 1.01
C THR A 8 -17.21 -4.49 -0.52
N ASP A 9 -16.58 -5.42 -1.25
CA ASP A 9 -16.65 -5.46 -2.72
C ASP A 9 -18.08 -5.72 -3.22
N SER A 10 -18.85 -6.53 -2.49
CA SER A 10 -20.25 -6.81 -2.80
C SER A 10 -21.12 -5.55 -2.61
N LEU A 11 -20.92 -4.80 -1.53
CA LEU A 11 -21.64 -3.55 -1.25
C LEU A 11 -21.32 -2.45 -2.27
N VAL A 12 -20.05 -2.30 -2.66
CA VAL A 12 -19.64 -1.34 -3.70
C VAL A 12 -20.25 -1.70 -5.04
N ARG A 13 -20.27 -2.99 -5.40
CA ARG A 13 -20.88 -3.48 -6.64
C ARG A 13 -22.39 -3.21 -6.69
N GLU A 14 -23.12 -3.51 -5.62
CA GLU A 14 -24.55 -3.24 -5.51
C GLU A 14 -24.86 -1.74 -5.61
N HIS A 15 -24.06 -0.91 -4.94
CA HIS A 15 -24.21 0.54 -4.98
C HIS A 15 -24.03 1.11 -6.40
N LEU A 16 -22.97 0.70 -7.09
CA LEU A 16 -22.69 1.17 -8.46
C LEU A 16 -23.78 0.71 -9.45
N LEU A 17 -24.30 -0.51 -9.27
CA LEU A 17 -25.40 -1.05 -10.06
C LEU A 17 -26.69 -0.26 -9.86
N PHE A 18 -27.08 0.00 -8.61
CA PHE A 18 -28.29 0.75 -8.28
C PHE A 18 -28.28 2.17 -8.85
N ARG A 19 -27.10 2.79 -8.97
CA ARG A 19 -26.92 4.15 -9.50
C ARG A 19 -26.77 4.19 -11.02
N GLY A 20 -26.78 3.05 -11.71
CA GLY A 20 -26.61 2.96 -13.16
C GLY A 20 -25.19 3.32 -13.64
N LEU A 21 -24.18 3.24 -12.78
CA LEU A 21 -22.79 3.61 -13.09
C LEU A 21 -22.04 2.42 -13.74
N TYR A 22 -22.58 1.89 -14.84
CA TYR A 22 -22.13 0.64 -15.44
C TYR A 22 -20.68 0.66 -15.92
N ASN A 23 -20.19 1.81 -16.42
CA ASN A 23 -18.79 1.96 -16.84
C ASN A 23 -17.83 1.87 -15.65
N THR A 24 -18.18 2.51 -14.53
CA THR A 24 -17.41 2.47 -13.27
C THR A 24 -17.45 1.08 -12.65
N LEU A 25 -18.60 0.40 -12.68
CA LEU A 25 -18.73 -0.99 -12.24
C LEU A 25 -17.84 -1.93 -13.06
N LYS A 26 -17.79 -1.75 -14.39
CA LYS A 26 -16.91 -2.54 -15.26
C LYS A 26 -15.43 -2.33 -14.94
N ALA A 27 -15.02 -1.09 -14.69
CA ALA A 27 -13.66 -0.77 -14.27
C ALA A 27 -13.34 -1.40 -12.90
N PHE A 28 -14.24 -1.26 -11.92
CA PHE A 28 -14.13 -1.88 -10.60
C PHE A 28 -13.97 -3.40 -10.69
N ASP A 29 -14.82 -4.09 -11.46
CA ASP A 29 -14.72 -5.53 -11.69
C ASP A 29 -13.41 -5.95 -12.38
N GLN A 30 -12.90 -5.12 -13.31
CA GLN A 30 -11.61 -5.36 -13.95
C GLN A 30 -10.44 -5.19 -12.97
N ASP A 31 -10.51 -4.21 -12.08
CA ASP A 31 -9.48 -3.96 -11.06
C ASP A 31 -9.48 -5.07 -9.99
N THR A 32 -10.66 -5.50 -9.53
CA THR A 32 -10.81 -6.64 -8.61
C THR A 32 -10.31 -7.95 -9.23
N LYS A 33 -10.60 -8.22 -10.51
CA LYS A 33 -10.18 -9.45 -11.21
C LYS A 33 -8.71 -9.45 -11.60
N SER A 34 -8.14 -8.29 -11.90
CA SER A 34 -6.74 -8.18 -12.31
C SER A 34 -5.75 -8.24 -11.14
N GLY A 35 -6.24 -8.33 -9.89
CA GLY A 35 -5.39 -8.22 -8.71
C GLY A 35 -4.69 -6.87 -8.62
N LYS A 36 -5.18 -5.87 -9.38
CA LYS A 36 -4.74 -4.46 -9.32
C LYS A 36 -5.48 -3.67 -8.27
N ASP A 37 -6.37 -4.31 -7.53
CA ASP A 37 -6.49 -3.98 -6.13
C ASP A 37 -5.09 -4.15 -5.54
N LEU A 38 -4.33 -3.06 -5.52
CA LEU A 38 -3.23 -2.88 -4.60
C LEU A 38 -3.88 -2.99 -3.21
N LYS A 39 -4.19 -4.23 -2.77
CA LYS A 39 -3.90 -4.61 -1.41
C LYS A 39 -2.44 -4.27 -1.29
N LEU A 40 -2.17 -3.06 -0.79
CA LEU A 40 -0.88 -2.65 -0.33
C LEU A 40 -0.39 -3.88 0.40
N GLN A 41 0.60 -4.57 -0.17
CA GLN A 41 1.05 -5.84 0.38
C GLN A 41 1.89 -5.46 1.60
N VAL A 42 1.24 -4.85 2.60
CA VAL A 42 1.84 -4.23 3.79
C VAL A 42 2.68 -5.28 4.47
N ASP A 43 2.13 -6.49 4.63
CA ASP A 43 2.86 -7.63 5.20
C ASP A 43 4.13 -7.96 4.41
N LYS A 44 4.05 -7.92 3.08
CA LYS A 44 5.22 -8.15 2.23
C LYS A 44 6.23 -7.00 2.32
N PHE A 45 5.77 -5.75 2.33
CA PHE A 45 6.65 -4.59 2.49
C PHE A 45 7.37 -4.61 3.83
N VAL A 46 6.65 -4.94 4.92
CA VAL A 46 7.25 -5.09 6.24
C VAL A 46 8.27 -6.23 6.23
N ALA A 47 7.93 -7.40 5.68
CA ALA A 47 8.87 -8.52 5.58
C ALA A 47 10.11 -8.21 4.73
N ASP A 48 9.92 -7.58 3.56
CA ASP A 48 11.01 -7.19 2.67
C ASP A 48 11.88 -6.08 3.30
N SER A 49 11.29 -5.15 4.08
CA SER A 49 12.01 -4.11 4.82
C SER A 49 12.83 -4.68 5.97
N LEU A 50 12.25 -5.58 6.78
CA LEU A 50 12.97 -6.30 7.83
C LEU A 50 14.14 -7.11 7.26
N SER A 51 13.91 -7.80 6.13
CA SER A 51 14.98 -8.53 5.45
C SER A 51 16.09 -7.61 4.93
N ALA A 52 15.78 -6.38 4.49
CA ALA A 52 16.79 -5.42 4.07
C ALA A 52 17.62 -4.91 5.27
N VAL A 53 16.97 -4.66 6.42
CA VAL A 53 17.64 -4.32 7.69
C VAL A 53 18.56 -5.45 8.14
N ASP A 54 18.07 -6.69 8.21
CA ASP A 54 18.84 -7.86 8.65
C ASP A 54 20.08 -8.12 7.78
N ASN A 55 20.03 -7.76 6.49
CA ASN A 55 21.13 -7.91 5.55
C ASN A 55 21.98 -6.66 5.37
N LEU A 56 21.70 -5.58 6.12
CA LEU A 56 22.37 -4.28 5.98
C LEU A 56 22.29 -3.70 4.54
N ASP A 57 21.22 -4.00 3.81
CA ASP A 57 21.00 -3.58 2.43
C ASP A 57 20.25 -2.24 2.37
N ILE A 58 21.02 -1.15 2.49
CA ILE A 58 20.52 0.22 2.48
C ILE A 58 19.83 0.59 1.16
N ASP A 59 20.32 0.08 0.03
CA ASP A 59 19.82 0.45 -1.30
C ASP A 59 18.42 -0.13 -1.54
N THR A 60 18.19 -1.37 -1.11
CA THR A 60 16.87 -2.00 -1.13
C THR A 60 15.91 -1.29 -0.19
N LEU A 61 16.34 -0.98 1.04
CA LEU A 61 15.48 -0.31 2.03
C LEU A 61 15.06 1.10 1.57
N LYS A 62 15.99 1.88 0.97
CA LYS A 62 15.66 3.19 0.35
C LYS A 62 14.68 3.07 -0.79
N SER A 63 14.89 2.10 -1.68
CA SER A 63 14.02 1.88 -2.85
C SER A 63 12.60 1.48 -2.43
N LEU A 64 12.47 0.67 -1.39
CA LEU A 64 11.18 0.29 -0.80
C LEU A 64 10.46 1.51 -0.19
N TRP A 65 11.19 2.35 0.54
CA TRP A 65 10.66 3.58 1.14
C TRP A 65 10.14 4.55 0.07
N ASP A 66 10.93 4.87 -0.95
CA ASP A 66 10.54 5.81 -2.02
C ASP A 66 9.29 5.34 -2.78
N LEU A 67 9.19 4.03 -3.04
CA LEU A 67 8.02 3.44 -3.68
C LEU A 67 6.75 3.65 -2.87
N TRP A 68 6.81 3.43 -1.55
CA TRP A 68 5.68 3.60 -0.64
C TRP A 68 5.35 5.06 -0.41
N LYS A 69 6.37 5.92 -0.35
CA LYS A 69 6.19 7.36 -0.29
C LYS A 69 5.39 7.86 -1.48
N SER A 70 5.77 7.43 -2.68
CA SER A 70 5.08 7.79 -3.92
C SER A 70 3.66 7.24 -4.05
N LYS A 71 3.40 6.02 -3.57
CA LYS A 71 2.11 5.32 -3.81
C LYS A 71 1.09 5.48 -2.69
N VAL A 72 1.55 5.65 -1.45
CA VAL A 72 0.71 5.60 -0.26
C VAL A 72 0.81 6.92 0.48
N PHE A 73 2.01 7.34 0.86
CA PHE A 73 2.18 8.43 1.80
C PHE A 73 1.85 9.80 1.21
N ASN A 74 2.19 10.04 -0.06
CA ASN A 74 1.82 11.26 -0.76
C ASN A 74 0.30 11.41 -0.96
N SER A 75 -0.49 10.35 -0.75
CA SER A 75 -1.95 10.40 -0.78
C SER A 75 -2.57 10.65 0.61
N LEU A 76 -1.78 10.56 1.68
CA LEU A 76 -2.24 10.84 3.05
C LEU A 76 -2.35 12.36 3.25
N SER A 77 -3.46 12.80 3.85
CA SER A 77 -3.69 14.21 4.19
C SER A 77 -4.21 14.34 5.61
N GLY A 78 -3.99 15.52 6.22
CA GLY A 78 -4.47 15.83 7.56
C GLY A 78 -3.76 15.00 8.64
N ALA A 79 -4.54 14.45 9.58
CA ALA A 79 -4.02 13.76 10.76
C ALA A 79 -3.17 12.51 10.43
N ASN A 80 -3.46 11.81 9.33
CA ASN A 80 -2.71 10.62 8.92
C ASN A 80 -1.30 10.96 8.39
N PHE A 81 -1.14 12.13 7.78
CA PHE A 81 0.18 12.63 7.38
C PHE A 81 1.02 13.00 8.61
N ALA A 82 0.41 13.63 9.62
CA ALA A 82 1.09 14.01 10.85
C ALA A 82 1.60 12.81 11.68
N MET A 83 0.90 11.66 11.63
CA MET A 83 1.34 10.42 12.28
C MET A 83 2.53 9.74 11.58
N MET A 84 2.90 10.16 10.37
CA MET A 84 3.96 9.54 9.59
C MET A 84 5.34 10.09 9.91
N ASN A 85 5.44 11.36 10.34
CA ASN A 85 6.73 11.98 10.65
C ASN A 85 7.56 11.19 11.68
N PRO A 86 6.99 10.67 12.79
CA PRO A 86 7.76 9.87 13.75
C PRO A 86 8.27 8.54 13.16
N PHE A 87 7.53 7.94 12.23
CA PHE A 87 7.95 6.71 11.54
C PHE A 87 9.07 6.98 10.53
N GLU A 88 9.02 8.11 9.82
CA GLU A 88 10.09 8.53 8.93
C GLU A 88 11.37 8.81 9.72
N ASP A 89 11.26 9.46 10.88
CA ASP A 89 12.41 9.72 11.76
C ASP A 89 13.05 8.42 12.28
N GLU A 90 12.24 7.46 12.78
CA GLU A 90 12.74 6.19 13.30
C GLU A 90 13.41 5.32 12.21
N LEU A 91 12.85 5.30 11.01
CA LEU A 91 13.45 4.59 9.87
C LEU A 91 14.78 5.24 9.43
N MET A 92 14.87 6.57 9.50
CA MET A 92 16.09 7.32 9.19
C MET A 92 17.21 7.09 10.21
N ASP A 93 16.86 6.88 11.47
CA ASP A 93 17.82 6.45 12.49
C ASP A 93 18.35 5.04 12.19
N ASP A 94 17.50 4.10 11.77
CA ASP A 94 17.93 2.76 11.34
C ASP A 94 18.87 2.84 10.12
N PHE A 95 18.57 3.69 9.14
CA PHE A 95 19.47 3.94 8.01
C PHE A 95 20.84 4.45 8.46
N ALA A 96 20.88 5.34 9.46
CA ALA A 96 22.12 5.91 9.98
C ALA A 96 22.96 4.87 10.75
N VAL A 97 22.33 3.90 11.39
CA VAL A 97 23.01 2.78 12.07
C VAL A 97 23.62 1.81 11.04
N ILE A 98 22.89 1.48 9.97
CA ILE A 98 23.38 0.54 8.94
C ILE A 98 24.54 1.14 8.12
N ALA A 99 24.61 2.46 7.98
CA ALA A 99 25.62 3.15 7.17
C ALA A 99 27.01 3.32 7.84
N GLN A 100 27.17 2.90 9.10
CA GLN A 100 28.42 3.02 9.89
C GLN A 100 29.31 1.78 9.77
#